data_AF-A0A2D9UH65-F1
#
_entry.id   AF-A0A2D9UH65-F1
#
_cell.length_a   1.000
_cell.length_b   1.000
_cell.length_c   1.000
_cell.angle_alpha   90.00
_cell.angle_beta   90.00
_cell.angle_gamma   90.00
#
_symmetry.space_group_name_H-M   'P 1'
#
loop_
_entity.id
_entity.type
_entity.pdbx_description
1 polymer ?
#
loop_
_entity_poly.entity_id
_entity_poly.type
_entity_poly.pdbx_seq_one_letter_code
_entity_poly.pdbx_strand_id
1 'polypeptide(L)'
;MKKLLPALFLATILALSFGCEEEECISNCGTITDDAILSALCESTDGYSLTIRNECSNNLETFCIYYSDWIGAYVGNQFCITNVTSW
;
A
#
# COMPACT_ATOMS: atom_id res chain seq x y z
N MET A 1 11.27 -49.09 36.58
CA MET A 1 11.78 -47.80 36.03
C MET A 1 10.94 -47.45 34.81
N LYS A 2 9.88 -46.64 34.99
CA LYS A 2 8.90 -46.32 33.94
C LYS A 2 9.39 -45.12 33.13
N LYS A 3 9.62 -45.37 31.83
CA LYS A 3 9.99 -44.39 30.81
C LYS A 3 8.81 -43.45 30.58
N LEU A 4 8.80 -42.26 31.18
CA LEU A 4 7.71 -41.28 31.07
C LEU A 4 8.25 -39.87 30.79
N LEU A 5 9.18 -39.71 29.84
CA LEU A 5 9.82 -38.41 29.62
C LEU A 5 9.92 -37.81 28.21
N PRO A 6 9.38 -38.36 27.09
CA PRO A 6 9.47 -37.63 25.81
C PRO A 6 8.17 -36.96 25.35
N ALA A 7 7.04 -37.13 26.04
CA ALA A 7 5.72 -36.71 25.51
C ALA A 7 5.40 -35.21 25.65
N LEU A 8 6.09 -34.47 26.52
CA LEU A 8 5.73 -33.08 26.84
C LEU A 8 6.34 -32.03 25.89
N PHE A 9 7.35 -32.40 25.10
CA PHE A 9 8.05 -31.46 24.20
C PHE A 9 7.41 -31.34 22.80
N LEU A 10 6.51 -32.26 22.42
CA LEU A 10 5.94 -32.30 21.07
C LEU A 10 4.66 -31.46 20.93
N ALA A 11 4.04 -31.04 22.04
CA ALA A 11 2.78 -30.29 22.02
C ALA A 11 2.95 -28.77 21.84
N THR A 12 4.12 -28.21 22.14
CA THR A 12 4.39 -26.76 22.05
C THR A 12 4.77 -26.28 20.65
N ILE A 13 5.22 -27.17 19.76
CA ILE A 13 5.63 -26.82 18.39
C ILE A 13 4.41 -26.68 17.45
N LEU A 14 3.27 -27.31 17.78
CA LEU A 14 2.08 -27.33 16.92
C LEU A 14 1.18 -26.08 17.07
N ALA A 15 1.44 -25.21 18.05
CA ALA A 15 0.63 -24.02 18.31
C ALA A 15 1.12 -22.75 17.57
N LEU A 16 2.27 -22.81 16.89
CA LEU A 16 2.88 -21.68 16.18
C LEU A 16 2.46 -21.59 14.69
N SER A 17 1.63 -22.51 14.20
CA SER A 17 1.26 -22.59 12.79
C SER A 17 -0.09 -21.94 12.43
N PHE A 18 -0.72 -21.22 13.37
CA PHE A 18 -1.75 -20.24 13.00
C PHE A 18 -1.05 -18.98 12.48
N GLY A 19 -0.50 -19.09 11.27
CA GLY A 19 -0.11 -17.93 10.50
C GLY A 19 -1.33 -17.03 10.38
N CYS A 20 -1.14 -15.75 10.71
CA CYS A 20 -2.09 -14.72 10.34
C CYS A 20 -2.16 -14.77 8.81
N GLU A 21 -3.27 -15.23 8.24
CA GLU A 21 -3.59 -14.90 6.86
C GLU A 21 -3.77 -13.38 6.89
N GLU A 22 -2.76 -12.66 6.42
CA GLU A 22 -2.89 -11.22 6.21
C GLU A 22 -3.95 -11.10 5.12
N GLU A 23 -5.14 -10.62 5.46
CA GLU A 23 -6.17 -10.34 4.45
C GLU A 23 -5.49 -9.46 3.40
N GLU A 24 -5.45 -9.92 2.13
CA GLU A 24 -4.80 -9.19 1.07
C GLU A 24 -5.49 -7.82 0.92
N CYS A 25 -4.82 -6.79 1.43
CA CYS A 25 -5.30 -5.42 1.33
C CYS A 25 -5.11 -4.97 -0.12
N ILE A 26 -6.21 -4.78 -0.83
CA ILE A 26 -6.23 -4.29 -2.22
C ILE A 26 -6.90 -2.91 -2.19
N SER A 27 -6.11 -1.86 -2.46
CA SER A 27 -6.60 -0.48 -2.50
C SER A 27 -5.92 0.31 -3.60
N ASN A 28 -6.68 1.20 -4.23
CA ASN A 28 -6.22 2.22 -5.15
C ASN A 28 -6.18 3.62 -4.50
N CYS A 29 -6.13 3.67 -3.17
CA CYS A 29 -6.03 4.88 -2.38
C CYS A 29 -4.70 4.94 -1.64
N GLY A 30 -4.28 6.16 -1.32
CA GLY A 30 -3.05 6.37 -0.58
C GLY A 30 -2.89 7.80 -0.09
N THR A 31 -1.77 8.04 0.58
CA THR A 31 -1.42 9.39 1.07
C THR A 31 -0.51 10.07 0.07
N ILE A 32 -0.85 11.31 -0.31
CA ILE A 32 0.01 12.13 -1.16
C ILE A 32 1.29 12.46 -0.40
N THR A 33 2.42 12.18 -1.03
CA THR A 33 3.77 12.41 -0.48
C THR A 33 4.53 13.51 -1.21
N ASP A 34 4.16 13.82 -2.45
CA ASP A 34 4.74 14.90 -3.25
C ASP A 34 3.71 15.41 -4.26
N ASP A 35 3.76 16.71 -4.55
CA ASP A 35 2.98 17.38 -5.60
C ASP A 35 3.92 18.21 -6.50
N ALA A 36 3.92 17.92 -7.80
CA ALA A 36 4.89 18.50 -8.72
C ALA A 36 4.29 18.78 -10.11
N ILE A 37 4.94 19.68 -10.85
CA ILE A 37 4.67 19.93 -12.27
C ILE A 37 5.79 19.27 -13.09
N LEU A 38 5.49 18.10 -13.65
CA LEU A 38 6.37 17.24 -14.43
C LEU A 38 5.90 17.20 -15.89
N SER A 39 6.04 18.34 -16.60
CA SER A 39 5.57 18.50 -17.99
C SER A 39 6.17 17.51 -18.99
N ALA A 40 7.37 16.98 -18.73
CA ALA A 40 8.00 15.95 -19.55
C ALA A 40 7.42 14.53 -19.35
N LEU A 41 6.71 14.29 -18.24
CA LEU A 41 6.11 12.99 -17.90
C LEU A 41 4.59 12.99 -18.13
N CYS A 42 3.95 14.14 -17.97
CA CYS A 42 2.50 14.29 -18.00
C CYS A 42 2.05 15.19 -19.14
N GLU A 43 2.30 14.74 -20.37
CA GLU A 43 2.01 15.49 -21.61
C GLU A 43 0.50 15.83 -21.78
N SER A 44 -0.39 15.03 -21.20
CA SER A 44 -1.84 15.17 -21.32
C SER A 44 -2.50 16.03 -20.23
N THR A 45 -1.79 16.37 -19.16
CA THR A 45 -2.36 17.06 -17.98
C THR A 45 -1.62 18.34 -17.61
N ASP A 46 -1.04 19.05 -18.58
CA ASP A 46 -0.21 20.24 -18.37
C ASP A 46 0.96 20.03 -17.38
N GLY A 47 1.35 18.78 -17.12
CA GLY A 47 2.41 18.43 -16.19
C GLY A 47 1.97 18.15 -14.76
N TYR A 48 0.71 18.33 -14.34
CA TYR A 48 0.37 18.15 -12.91
C TYR A 48 0.48 16.69 -12.50
N SER A 49 1.16 16.45 -11.39
CA SER A 49 1.46 15.11 -10.88
C SER A 49 1.38 15.03 -9.36
N LEU A 50 1.04 13.83 -8.87
CA LEU A 50 1.05 13.48 -7.46
C LEU A 50 1.83 12.18 -7.27
N THR A 51 2.75 12.15 -6.32
CA THR A 51 3.36 10.90 -5.84
C THR A 51 2.60 10.42 -4.61
N ILE A 52 2.04 9.22 -4.69
CA ILE A 52 1.11 8.69 -3.70
C ILE A 52 1.66 7.39 -3.10
N ARG A 53 1.71 7.31 -1.78
CA ARG A 53 2.01 6.09 -1.03
C ARG A 53 0.74 5.29 -0.84
N ASN A 54 0.66 4.10 -1.46
CA ASN A 54 -0.47 3.19 -1.29
C ASN A 54 -0.67 2.83 0.18
N GLU A 55 -1.92 2.81 0.64
CA GLU A 55 -2.24 2.52 2.06
C GLU A 55 -2.10 1.05 2.43
N CYS A 56 -2.20 0.14 1.45
CA CYS A 56 -2.03 -1.30 1.63
C CYS A 56 -0.57 -1.73 1.45
N SER A 57 0.00 -1.45 0.27
CA SER A 57 1.31 -1.97 -0.13
C SER A 57 2.49 -1.13 0.37
N ASN A 58 2.23 0.11 0.81
CA ASN A 58 3.24 1.14 1.07
C ASN A 58 4.11 1.53 -0.15
N ASN A 59 3.76 1.06 -1.36
CA ASN A 59 4.44 1.42 -2.59
C ASN A 59 4.18 2.88 -2.96
N LEU A 60 5.20 3.54 -3.52
CA LEU A 60 5.11 4.89 -4.06
C LEU A 60 4.97 4.82 -5.57
N GLU A 61 3.97 5.51 -6.12
CA GLU A 61 3.78 5.66 -7.56
C GLU A 61 3.44 7.13 -7.87
N THR A 62 3.89 7.61 -9.03
CA THR A 62 3.60 8.99 -9.49
C THR A 62 2.59 8.96 -10.61
N PHE A 63 1.49 9.69 -10.43
CA PHE A 63 0.40 9.74 -11.39
C PHE A 63 0.27 11.13 -11.99
N CYS A 64 -0.09 11.19 -13.26
CA CYS A 64 -0.48 12.41 -13.96
C CYS A 64 -1.94 12.73 -13.65
N ILE A 65 -2.19 13.91 -13.10
CA ILE A 65 -3.49 14.31 -12.55
C ILE A 65 -3.99 15.53 -13.32
N TYR A 66 -5.29 15.63 -13.58
CA TYR A 66 -5.83 16.85 -14.16
C TYR A 66 -5.78 18.00 -13.15
N TYR A 67 -5.59 19.22 -13.63
CA TYR A 67 -5.55 20.42 -12.78
C TYR A 67 -6.71 20.52 -11.78
N SER A 68 -7.92 20.18 -12.24
CA SER A 68 -9.15 20.26 -11.45
C SER A 68 -9.09 19.43 -10.17
N ASP A 69 -8.40 18.30 -10.21
CA ASP A 69 -8.26 17.40 -9.06
C ASP A 69 -6.99 17.74 -8.27
N TRP A 70 -5.92 18.15 -8.97
CA TRP A 70 -4.64 18.51 -8.37
C TRP A 70 -4.72 19.74 -7.46
N ILE A 71 -5.49 20.77 -7.85
CA ILE A 71 -5.53 22.07 -7.12
C ILE A 71 -6.05 21.97 -5.67
N GLY A 72 -6.74 20.88 -5.32
CA GLY A 72 -7.22 20.60 -3.97
C GLY A 72 -6.48 19.45 -3.27
N ALA A 73 -5.50 18.83 -3.93
CA ALA A 73 -4.86 17.60 -3.49
C ALA A 73 -3.47 17.88 -2.90
N TYR A 74 -3.43 18.31 -1.64
CA TYR A 74 -2.18 18.68 -0.97
C TYR A 74 -1.43 17.46 -0.39
N VAL A 75 -0.12 17.62 -0.18
CA VAL A 75 0.70 16.62 0.53
C VAL A 75 0.11 16.31 1.91
N GLY A 76 -0.02 15.02 2.21
CA GLY A 76 -0.65 14.50 3.43
C GLY A 76 -2.14 14.20 3.28
N ASN A 77 -2.82 14.68 2.23
CA ASN A 77 -4.19 14.27 1.94
C ASN A 77 -4.25 12.82 1.43
N GLN A 78 -5.39 12.17 1.67
CA GLN A 78 -5.72 10.90 1.02
C GLN A 78 -6.22 11.18 -0.41
N PHE A 79 -5.79 10.39 -1.38
CA PHE A 79 -6.20 10.50 -2.77
C PHE A 79 -6.30 9.12 -3.40
N CYS A 80 -7.32 8.90 -4.24
CA CYS A 80 -7.57 7.62 -4.90
C CYS A 80 -7.47 7.76 -6.41
N ILE A 81 -6.74 6.86 -7.05
CA ILE A 81 -6.52 6.87 -8.49
C ILE A 81 -7.61 6.06 -9.19
N THR A 82 -8.31 6.68 -10.13
CA THR A 82 -9.30 5.97 -10.95
C THR A 82 -8.60 5.07 -11.99
N ASN A 83 -9.26 3.98 -12.39
CA ASN A 83 -8.77 3.01 -13.39
C ASN A 83 -7.51 2.21 -13.01
N VAL A 84 -7.14 2.22 -11.73
CA VAL A 84 -6.11 1.35 -11.17
C VAL A 84 -6.76 0.55 -10.05
N THR A 85 -6.53 -0.77 -9.99
CA THR A 85 -7.06 -1.63 -8.92
C THR A 85 -6.22 -1.52 -7.65
N SER A 86 -4.89 -1.47 -7.80
CA SER A 86 -3.89 -1.31 -6.74
C SER A 86 -2.52 -1.00 -7.35
N TRP A 87 -1.57 -0.52 -6.54
CA TRP A 87 -0.15 -0.39 -6.88
C TRP A 87 0.75 -0.74 -5.69
#